data_AF-A0A8T3M1U7-F1
#
_entry.id   AF-A0A8T3M1U7-F1
#
_cell.length_a   1.000
_cell.length_b   1.000
_cell.length_c   1.000
_cell.angle_alpha   90.00
_cell.angle_beta   90.00
_cell.angle_gamma   90.00
#
_symmetry.space_group_name_H-M   'P 1'
#
loop_
_entity.id
_entity.type
_entity.pdbx_description
1 polymer ?
#
loop_
_entity_poly.entity_id
_entity_poly.type
_entity_poly.pdbx_seq_one_letter_code
_entity_poly.pdbx_strand_id
1 'polypeptide(L)'
;MPPINRLTHPVAVLIIAITAAGCASGGPVRMSTSGPVASAPVVVPTAATAPAGAGDAWLVVGRPGEDALQVMLASSGEEDLELPIGVPNATWGRLLTVTPGRPNSLIQDLVVQPGFGGPVRSIDGAWRLPTVGLDPMPVGVSADGSTIVLVEDRAESAAAPTLSRFAIVERSLRSEPRIVELPGIFDFDTLSPDGS
;
A
#
# COMPACT_ATOMS: atom_id res chain seq x y z
N MET A 1 -15.03 19.22 -37.63
CA MET A 1 -14.54 18.11 -38.47
C MET A 1 -13.08 17.86 -38.13
N PRO A 2 -12.68 16.61 -37.83
CA PRO A 2 -11.40 16.25 -37.21
C PRO A 2 -10.26 16.11 -38.23
N PRO A 3 -9.02 15.86 -37.78
CA PRO A 3 -8.56 14.48 -37.94
C PRO A 3 -8.07 13.82 -36.65
N ILE A 4 -8.38 12.53 -36.60
CA ILE A 4 -7.95 11.49 -35.69
C ILE A 4 -6.50 11.15 -36.03
N ASN A 5 -5.62 11.03 -35.03
CA ASN A 5 -4.37 10.28 -35.21
C ASN A 5 -4.21 9.28 -34.05
N ARG A 6 -4.62 8.05 -34.34
CA ARG A 6 -4.32 6.86 -33.53
C ARG A 6 -2.88 6.47 -33.84
N LEU A 7 -1.99 6.59 -32.86
CA LEU A 7 -0.68 5.96 -32.92
C LEU A 7 -0.74 4.70 -32.05
N THR A 8 -1.12 3.60 -32.70
CA THR A 8 -0.77 2.25 -32.26
C THR A 8 0.75 2.10 -32.42
N HIS A 9 1.41 1.35 -31.54
CA HIS A 9 2.60 0.50 -31.81
C HIS A 9 3.13 -0.16 -30.52
N PRO A 10 3.86 -1.29 -30.63
CA PRO A 10 3.35 -2.58 -30.18
C PRO A 10 3.89 -3.09 -28.84
N VAL A 11 3.09 -3.95 -28.21
CA VAL A 11 3.43 -4.82 -27.08
C VAL A 11 4.55 -5.78 -27.50
N ALA A 12 5.75 -5.59 -26.94
CA ALA A 12 6.83 -6.56 -27.03
C ALA A 12 6.62 -7.64 -25.96
N VAL A 13 6.09 -8.79 -26.37
CA VAL A 13 5.99 -9.99 -25.53
C VAL A 13 7.37 -10.64 -25.46
N LEU A 14 8.03 -10.55 -24.31
CA LEU A 14 9.27 -11.28 -24.04
C LEU A 14 8.93 -12.64 -23.41
N ILE A 15 8.98 -13.69 -24.23
CA ILE A 15 8.88 -15.09 -23.79
C ILE A 15 10.25 -15.50 -23.24
N ILE A 16 10.37 -15.69 -21.92
CA ILE A 16 11.55 -16.31 -21.31
C ILE A 16 11.30 -17.82 -21.21
N ALA A 17 12.04 -18.57 -22.01
CA ALA A 17 12.06 -20.03 -22.00
C ALA A 17 12.87 -20.55 -20.79
N ILE A 18 12.23 -21.39 -19.98
CA ILE A 18 12.85 -22.11 -18.87
C ILE A 18 13.69 -23.26 -19.45
N THR A 19 15.01 -23.21 -19.28
CA THR A 19 15.91 -24.34 -19.57
C THR A 19 16.19 -25.10 -18.28
N ALA A 20 15.55 -26.26 -18.13
CA ALA A 20 15.91 -27.27 -17.14
C ALA A 20 17.11 -28.06 -17.66
N ALA A 21 18.30 -27.79 -17.13
CA ALA A 21 19.49 -28.61 -17.35
C ALA A 21 19.82 -29.34 -16.04
N GLY A 22 19.39 -30.61 -15.97
CA GLY A 22 19.89 -31.55 -14.99
C GLY A 22 21.34 -31.94 -15.31
N CYS A 23 22.16 -32.09 -14.28
CA CYS A 23 23.36 -32.92 -14.34
C CYS A 23 23.50 -33.66 -13.01
N ALA A 24 23.16 -34.95 -13.07
CA ALA A 24 23.46 -35.93 -12.07
C ALA A 24 24.99 -36.11 -11.95
N SER A 25 25.50 -36.12 -10.72
CA SER A 25 26.80 -36.72 -10.42
C SER A 25 26.62 -37.62 -9.22
N GLY A 26 26.55 -38.93 -9.50
CA GLY A 26 26.48 -39.98 -8.51
C GLY A 26 27.86 -40.26 -7.92
N GLY A 27 27.98 -40.11 -6.60
CA GLY A 27 29.04 -40.71 -5.80
C GLY A 27 28.46 -41.85 -4.96
N PRO A 28 29.19 -42.96 -4.73
CA PRO A 28 28.68 -44.06 -3.92
C PRO A 28 28.65 -43.66 -2.45
N VAL A 29 27.47 -43.39 -1.91
CA VAL A 29 27.29 -43.13 -0.47
C VAL A 29 27.26 -44.47 0.27
N ARG A 30 28.18 -44.61 1.23
CA ARG A 30 28.24 -45.70 2.21
C ARG A 30 26.86 -45.98 2.81
N MET A 31 26.39 -47.22 2.70
CA MET A 31 25.25 -47.70 3.49
C MET A 31 25.64 -47.64 4.97
N SER A 32 25.07 -46.67 5.69
CA SER A 32 24.96 -46.73 7.14
C SER A 32 23.61 -47.34 7.45
N THR A 33 23.60 -48.49 8.12
CA THR A 33 22.40 -49.13 8.64
C THR A 33 21.83 -48.29 9.78
N SER A 34 20.90 -47.39 9.45
CA SER A 34 20.02 -46.75 10.43
C SER A 34 18.96 -47.75 10.89
N GLY A 35 18.86 -47.96 12.20
CA GLY A 35 17.79 -48.73 12.82
C GLY A 35 16.41 -48.12 12.55
N PRO A 36 15.31 -48.83 12.91
CA PRO A 36 13.95 -48.37 12.61
C PRO A 36 13.68 -47.03 13.31
N VAL A 37 13.54 -45.98 12.52
CA VAL A 37 13.07 -44.67 12.98
C VAL A 37 11.56 -44.81 13.19
N ALA A 38 11.11 -44.72 14.44
CA ALA A 38 9.70 -44.65 14.77
C ALA A 38 9.06 -43.47 14.01
N SER A 39 7.99 -43.75 13.27
CA SER A 39 7.21 -42.72 12.58
C SER A 39 6.71 -41.70 13.58
N ALA A 40 7.26 -40.47 13.54
CA ALA A 40 6.66 -39.34 14.21
C ALA A 40 5.30 -39.06 13.55
N PRO A 41 4.21 -38.84 14.31
CA PRO A 41 2.93 -38.50 13.72
C PRO A 41 3.04 -37.17 12.99
N VAL A 42 2.59 -37.16 11.73
CA VAL A 42 2.37 -35.92 10.97
C VAL A 42 1.22 -35.19 11.66
N VAL A 43 1.53 -34.10 12.36
CA VAL A 43 0.52 -33.17 12.85
C VAL A 43 -0.02 -32.43 11.62
N VAL A 44 -1.15 -32.91 11.09
CA VAL A 44 -1.93 -32.15 10.12
C VAL A 44 -2.47 -30.93 10.88
N PRO A 45 -2.14 -29.69 10.49
CA PRO A 45 -2.74 -28.53 11.13
C PRO A 45 -4.25 -28.60 10.89
N THR A 46 -5.00 -28.84 11.97
CA THR A 46 -6.45 -28.74 11.94
C THR A 46 -6.77 -27.27 11.71
N ALA A 47 -7.38 -26.95 10.57
CA ALA A 47 -7.90 -25.61 10.32
C ALA A 47 -8.79 -25.23 11.52
N ALA A 48 -8.40 -24.17 12.23
CA ALA A 48 -9.20 -23.66 13.33
C ALA A 48 -10.59 -23.34 12.78
N THR A 49 -11.62 -24.01 13.31
CA THR A 49 -13.00 -23.67 13.02
C THR A 49 -13.21 -22.21 13.41
N ALA A 50 -13.51 -21.36 12.42
CA ALA A 50 -13.87 -19.98 12.68
C ALA A 50 -15.02 -19.95 13.70
N PRO A 51 -14.95 -19.08 14.73
CA PRO A 51 -16.00 -19.03 15.74
C PRO A 51 -17.33 -18.75 15.06
N ALA A 52 -18.32 -19.62 15.33
CA ALA A 52 -19.67 -19.46 14.81
C ALA A 52 -20.23 -18.09 15.27
N GLY A 53 -20.46 -17.20 14.32
CA GLY A 53 -20.93 -15.83 14.55
C GLY A 53 -19.93 -14.72 14.20
N ALA A 54 -18.69 -15.06 13.80
CA ALA A 54 -17.83 -14.09 13.14
C ALA A 54 -18.41 -13.79 11.75
N GLY A 55 -18.78 -12.52 11.49
CA GLY A 55 -19.08 -12.07 10.14
C GLY A 55 -17.91 -12.37 9.20
N ASP A 56 -18.19 -12.46 7.91
CA ASP A 56 -17.14 -12.67 6.91
C ASP A 56 -16.07 -11.57 7.01
N ALA A 57 -14.81 -11.95 6.91
CA ALA A 57 -13.70 -10.99 6.99
C ALA A 57 -13.49 -10.34 5.62
N TRP A 58 -12.97 -9.12 5.60
CA TRP A 58 -12.53 -8.47 4.36
C TRP A 58 -11.04 -8.61 4.17
N LEU A 59 -10.65 -8.94 2.95
CA LEU A 59 -9.28 -8.88 2.46
C LEU A 59 -9.14 -7.64 1.60
N VAL A 60 -8.17 -6.79 1.90
CA VAL A 60 -7.83 -5.62 1.08
C VAL A 60 -6.52 -5.90 0.38
N VAL A 61 -6.55 -5.88 -0.95
CA VAL A 61 -5.45 -6.32 -1.81
C VAL A 61 -5.04 -5.19 -2.74
N GLY A 62 -3.78 -4.77 -2.66
CA GLY A 62 -3.16 -3.94 -3.69
C GLY A 62 -2.45 -4.81 -4.73
N ARG A 63 -2.52 -4.42 -6.00
CA ARG A 63 -1.83 -5.12 -7.09
C ARG A 63 -0.74 -4.21 -7.70
N PRO A 64 0.43 -4.73 -8.07
CA PRO A 64 1.47 -3.92 -8.69
C PRO A 64 0.98 -3.22 -9.97
N GLY A 65 1.15 -1.90 -10.03
CA GLY A 65 0.74 -1.08 -11.17
C GLY A 65 -0.74 -0.66 -11.17
N GLU A 66 -1.50 -1.01 -10.12
CA GLU A 66 -2.85 -0.50 -9.90
C GLU A 66 -2.84 0.58 -8.82
N ASP A 67 -3.56 1.68 -9.06
CA ASP A 67 -3.68 2.81 -8.13
C ASP A 67 -4.84 2.65 -7.13
N ALA A 68 -5.45 1.45 -7.12
CA ALA A 68 -6.60 1.09 -6.30
C ALA A 68 -6.36 -0.21 -5.53
N LEU A 69 -7.13 -0.37 -4.45
CA LEU A 69 -7.14 -1.55 -3.59
C LEU A 69 -8.46 -2.29 -3.78
N GLN A 70 -8.39 -3.59 -4.01
CA GLN A 70 -9.58 -4.44 -4.11
C GLN A 70 -9.98 -4.95 -2.72
N VAL A 71 -11.24 -4.79 -2.35
CA VAL A 71 -11.84 -5.42 -1.16
C VAL A 71 -12.56 -6.69 -1.58
N MET A 72 -12.23 -7.80 -0.92
CA MET A 72 -12.78 -9.11 -1.20
C MET A 72 -13.32 -9.74 0.09
N LEU A 73 -14.41 -10.48 -0.03
CA LEU A 73 -14.90 -11.35 1.04
C LEU A 73 -13.93 -12.52 1.23
N ALA A 74 -13.44 -12.73 2.45
CA ALA A 74 -12.45 -13.76 2.75
C ALA A 74 -13.00 -15.16 2.53
N SER A 75 -14.30 -15.38 2.78
CA SER A 75 -14.92 -16.69 2.64
C SER A 75 -15.15 -17.13 1.19
N SER A 76 -15.49 -16.20 0.30
CA SER A 76 -15.88 -16.49 -1.08
C SER A 76 -14.87 -16.03 -2.13
N GLY A 77 -13.98 -15.10 -1.77
CA GLY A 77 -13.16 -14.37 -2.74
C GLY A 77 -13.97 -13.45 -3.66
N GLU A 78 -15.25 -13.22 -3.36
CA GLU A 78 -16.07 -12.29 -4.10
C GLU A 78 -15.58 -10.86 -3.88
N GLU A 79 -15.44 -10.12 -4.98
CA GLU A 79 -15.06 -8.72 -4.97
C GLU A 79 -16.24 -7.85 -4.56
N ASP A 80 -16.07 -7.05 -3.51
CA ASP A 80 -17.13 -6.20 -2.95
C ASP A 80 -16.95 -4.72 -3.36
N LEU A 81 -15.71 -4.21 -3.28
CA LEU A 81 -15.46 -2.77 -3.36
C LEU A 81 -14.05 -2.44 -3.85
N GLU A 82 -13.91 -1.29 -4.50
CA GLU A 82 -12.61 -0.71 -4.88
C GLU A 82 -12.33 0.54 -4.02
N LEU A 83 -11.15 0.59 -3.39
CA LEU A 83 -10.69 1.71 -2.57
C LEU A 83 -9.54 2.44 -3.27
N PRO A 84 -9.40 3.76 -3.11
CA PRO A 84 -8.14 4.42 -3.47
C PRO A 84 -7.00 3.95 -2.54
N ILE A 85 -5.75 4.10 -2.98
CA ILE A 85 -4.60 3.95 -2.07
C ILE A 85 -4.67 5.01 -0.96
N GLY A 86 -4.40 4.59 0.28
CA GLY A 86 -4.51 5.46 1.45
C GLY A 86 -4.14 4.78 2.77
N VAL A 87 -4.28 5.54 3.86
CA VAL A 87 -4.01 5.08 5.23
C VAL A 87 -5.33 4.76 5.94
N PRO A 88 -5.64 3.47 6.21
CA PRO A 88 -6.84 3.10 6.94
C PRO A 88 -6.74 3.50 8.41
N ASN A 89 -7.88 3.76 9.07
CA ASN A 89 -7.92 3.80 10.53
C ASN A 89 -7.93 2.37 11.12
N ALA A 90 -7.73 2.25 12.44
CA ALA A 90 -7.65 0.96 13.12
C ALA A 90 -8.87 0.03 12.88
N THR A 91 -10.05 0.60 12.64
CA THR A 91 -11.28 -0.16 12.41
C THR A 91 -11.57 -0.42 10.93
N TRP A 92 -10.73 0.06 10.01
CA TRP A 92 -10.97 0.05 8.56
C TRP A 92 -12.30 0.69 8.12
N GLY A 93 -12.95 1.42 9.01
CA GLY A 93 -14.19 2.13 8.71
C GLY A 93 -13.94 3.44 7.96
N ARG A 94 -12.70 3.94 8.02
CA ARG A 94 -12.28 5.16 7.35
C ARG A 94 -10.93 5.01 6.69
N LEU A 95 -10.75 5.68 5.55
CA LEU A 95 -9.55 5.63 4.74
C LEU A 95 -9.14 7.05 4.37
N LEU A 96 -7.95 7.46 4.81
CA LEU A 96 -7.37 8.72 4.40
C LEU A 96 -6.65 8.55 3.07
N THR A 97 -7.05 9.29 2.05
CA THR A 97 -6.37 9.33 0.76
C THR A 97 -5.98 10.76 0.39
N VAL A 98 -4.96 10.88 -0.46
CA VAL A 98 -4.53 12.15 -1.03
C VAL A 98 -4.34 11.97 -2.53
N THR A 99 -5.06 12.77 -3.31
CA THR A 99 -4.88 12.87 -4.75
C THR A 99 -3.95 14.05 -5.03
N PRO A 100 -2.69 13.81 -5.44
CA PRO A 100 -1.77 14.89 -5.77
C PRO A 100 -2.28 15.65 -7.00
N GLY A 101 -2.11 16.96 -7.00
CA GLY A 101 -2.44 17.78 -8.16
C GLY A 101 -1.65 19.07 -8.21
N ARG A 102 -1.69 19.72 -9.38
CA ARG A 102 -1.09 21.05 -9.61
C ARG A 102 -2.18 21.96 -10.17
N PRO A 103 -2.48 23.11 -9.54
CA PRO A 103 -1.74 23.70 -8.42
C PRO A 103 -2.08 23.11 -7.05
N ASN A 104 -3.14 22.30 -6.92
CA ASN A 104 -3.68 21.90 -5.61
C ASN A 104 -3.78 20.38 -5.48
N SER A 105 -3.68 19.89 -4.26
CA SER A 105 -3.90 18.48 -3.90
C SER A 105 -5.17 18.31 -3.08
N LEU A 106 -5.84 17.17 -3.22
CA LEU A 106 -7.10 16.87 -2.54
C LEU A 106 -6.86 15.83 -1.44
N ILE A 107 -7.21 16.17 -0.20
CA ILE A 107 -7.18 15.27 0.96
C ILE A 107 -8.60 14.81 1.24
N GLN A 108 -8.81 13.51 1.42
CA GLN A 108 -10.12 12.94 1.72
C GLN A 108 -10.01 11.92 2.85
N ASP A 109 -10.81 12.07 3.92
CA ASP A 109 -10.95 11.08 4.99
C ASP A 109 -12.25 10.32 4.81
N LEU A 110 -12.20 9.34 3.90
CA LEU A 110 -13.36 8.67 3.36
C LEU A 110 -13.98 7.71 4.37
N VAL A 111 -15.30 7.56 4.34
CA VAL A 111 -16.03 6.51 5.06
C VAL A 111 -16.14 5.29 4.15
N VAL A 112 -15.59 4.15 4.56
CA VAL A 112 -15.46 2.96 3.71
C VAL A 112 -16.82 2.37 3.34
N GLN A 113 -17.77 2.37 4.29
CA GLN A 113 -19.17 2.05 3.99
C GLN A 113 -20.14 2.87 4.86
N PRO A 114 -21.29 3.31 4.30
CA PRO A 114 -21.71 3.19 2.91
C PRO A 114 -21.34 4.43 2.06
N GLY A 115 -20.55 4.25 0.99
CA GLY A 115 -20.52 5.17 -0.17
C GLY A 115 -19.46 6.28 -0.23
N PHE A 116 -18.30 6.15 0.41
CA PHE A 116 -17.11 7.05 0.33
C PHE A 116 -17.39 8.56 0.31
N GLY A 117 -18.34 9.00 1.13
CA GLY A 117 -18.39 10.39 1.62
C GLY A 117 -17.30 10.63 2.66
N GLY A 118 -17.28 11.83 3.25
CA GLY A 118 -16.34 12.18 4.32
C GLY A 118 -15.86 13.62 4.20
N PRO A 119 -15.07 14.12 5.18
CA PRO A 119 -14.38 15.39 5.06
C PRO A 119 -13.45 15.37 3.85
N VAL A 120 -13.48 16.46 3.09
CA VAL A 120 -12.63 16.69 1.93
C VAL A 120 -12.01 18.08 2.03
N ARG A 121 -10.75 18.22 1.64
CA ARG A 121 -10.07 19.50 1.59
C ARG A 121 -9.09 19.59 0.42
N SER A 122 -9.17 20.70 -0.31
CA SER A 122 -8.12 21.10 -1.25
C SER A 122 -7.07 21.93 -0.52
N ILE A 123 -5.79 21.69 -0.78
CA ILE A 123 -4.66 22.48 -0.28
C ILE A 123 -3.74 22.86 -1.42
N ASP A 124 -3.14 24.05 -1.33
CA ASP A 124 -2.23 24.57 -2.36
C ASP A 124 -0.91 23.79 -2.34
N GLY A 125 -0.44 23.41 -3.52
CA GLY A 125 0.77 22.60 -3.73
C GLY A 125 0.46 21.17 -4.16
N ALA A 126 1.51 20.51 -4.66
CA ALA A 126 1.49 19.10 -4.96
C ALA A 126 1.94 18.34 -3.71
N TRP A 127 1.06 17.53 -3.14
CA TRP A 127 1.26 16.82 -1.87
C TRP A 127 0.82 15.38 -2.04
N ARG A 128 1.55 14.47 -1.39
CA ARG A 128 1.19 13.06 -1.28
C ARG A 128 1.38 12.56 0.15
N LEU A 129 0.76 11.43 0.46
CA LEU A 129 1.12 10.69 1.66
C LEU A 129 2.55 10.14 1.52
N PRO A 130 3.39 10.23 2.56
CA PRO A 130 4.72 9.63 2.54
C PRO A 130 4.63 8.10 2.48
N THR A 131 5.70 7.46 2.03
CA THR A 131 5.92 6.01 2.10
C THR A 131 7.23 5.74 2.85
N VAL A 132 7.42 4.53 3.36
CA VAL A 132 8.65 4.14 4.07
C VAL A 132 9.50 3.23 3.18
N GLY A 133 10.69 3.70 2.82
CA GLY A 133 11.62 2.94 1.98
C GLY A 133 10.99 2.60 0.62
N LEU A 134 10.94 1.30 0.30
CA LEU A 134 10.36 0.78 -0.95
C LEU A 134 8.93 0.25 -0.78
N ASP A 135 8.33 0.39 0.41
CA ASP A 135 6.94 -0.01 0.62
C ASP A 135 6.01 0.97 -0.09
N PRO A 136 5.19 0.53 -1.06
CA PRO A 136 4.25 1.42 -1.73
C PRO A 136 3.07 1.82 -0.84
N MET A 137 2.89 1.19 0.33
CA MET A 137 1.82 1.53 1.25
C MET A 137 2.09 2.89 1.90
N PRO A 138 1.19 3.87 1.75
CA PRO A 138 1.37 5.17 2.38
C PRO A 138 1.30 5.08 3.91
N VAL A 139 2.02 6.00 4.54
CA VAL A 139 1.98 6.31 5.96
C VAL A 139 1.65 7.79 6.15
N GLY A 140 1.95 8.38 7.31
CA GLY A 140 1.78 9.81 7.54
C GLY A 140 0.55 10.17 8.35
N VAL A 141 -0.10 9.20 8.99
CA VAL A 141 -1.10 9.46 10.03
C VAL A 141 -0.48 9.12 11.38
N SER A 142 -0.68 9.99 12.38
CA SER A 142 -0.24 9.74 13.76
C SER A 142 -0.93 8.52 14.37
N ALA A 143 -0.30 7.90 15.36
CA ALA A 143 -0.85 6.70 16.00
C ALA A 143 -2.26 6.90 16.63
N ASP A 144 -2.55 8.10 17.13
CA ASP A 144 -3.88 8.49 17.64
C ASP A 144 -4.88 8.85 16.53
N GLY A 145 -4.42 8.90 15.27
CA GLY A 145 -5.21 9.25 14.11
C GLY A 145 -5.54 10.73 13.96
N SER A 146 -5.08 11.62 14.83
CA SER A 146 -5.52 13.03 14.84
C SER A 146 -4.77 13.91 13.84
N THR A 147 -3.53 13.55 13.50
CA THR A 147 -2.61 14.35 12.70
C THR A 147 -2.22 13.61 11.43
N ILE A 148 -2.16 14.37 10.34
CA ILE A 148 -1.73 13.94 9.01
C ILE A 148 -0.48 14.73 8.65
N VAL A 149 0.54 14.05 8.15
CA VAL A 149 1.72 14.64 7.53
C VAL A 149 1.79 14.22 6.08
N LEU A 150 1.89 15.21 5.20
CA LEU A 150 2.08 15.03 3.77
C LEU A 150 3.47 15.52 3.39
N VAL A 151 4.03 14.90 2.35
CA VAL A 151 5.29 15.33 1.73
C VAL A 151 5.01 15.93 0.37
N GLU A 152 5.86 16.85 -0.05
CA GLU A 152 5.74 17.45 -1.38
C GLU A 152 5.85 16.39 -2.48
N ASP A 153 4.90 16.43 -3.42
CA ASP A 153 4.88 15.56 -4.58
C ASP A 153 5.80 16.07 -5.70
N ARG A 154 7.01 15.50 -5.73
CA ARG A 154 8.10 15.93 -6.61
C ARG A 154 8.14 15.07 -7.85
N ALA A 155 8.29 15.71 -9.00
CA ALA A 155 8.60 15.00 -10.23
C ALA A 155 9.97 14.33 -10.10
N GLU A 156 10.07 13.06 -10.49
CA GLU A 156 11.31 12.27 -10.43
C GLU A 156 12.46 12.91 -11.24
N SER A 157 12.15 13.76 -12.23
CA SER A 157 13.14 14.46 -13.04
C SER A 157 13.66 15.77 -12.45
N ALA A 158 13.19 16.17 -11.26
CA ALA A 158 13.69 17.37 -10.60
C ALA A 158 15.17 17.17 -10.19
N ALA A 159 15.97 18.23 -10.31
CA ALA A 159 17.31 18.26 -9.74
C ALA A 159 17.26 17.88 -8.25
N ALA A 160 18.34 17.26 -7.75
CA ALA A 160 18.41 16.78 -6.37
C ALA A 160 17.88 17.86 -5.40
N PRO A 161 16.84 17.56 -4.62
CA PRO A 161 16.16 18.57 -3.84
C PRO A 161 17.10 19.13 -2.77
N THR A 162 17.16 20.46 -2.66
CA THR A 162 17.90 21.16 -1.60
C THR A 162 16.99 21.53 -0.43
N LEU A 163 15.70 21.21 -0.52
CA LEU A 163 14.67 21.57 0.43
C LEU A 163 13.64 20.44 0.55
N SER A 164 13.31 20.02 1.77
CA SER A 164 12.14 19.18 2.07
C SER A 164 10.99 20.05 2.56
N ARG A 165 9.77 19.77 2.08
CA ARG A 165 8.55 20.47 2.50
C ARG A 165 7.53 19.46 3.02
N PHE A 166 6.93 19.78 4.15
CA PHE A 166 5.92 18.97 4.81
C PHE A 166 4.66 19.80 5.06
N ALA A 167 3.49 19.22 4.84
CA ALA A 167 2.23 19.81 5.26
C ALA A 167 1.69 19.00 6.45
N ILE A 168 1.48 19.68 7.59
CA ILE A 168 0.86 19.11 8.78
C ILE A 168 -0.61 19.53 8.79
N VAL A 169 -1.51 18.56 8.83
CA VAL A 169 -2.96 18.76 8.71
C VAL A 169 -3.66 18.01 9.83
N GLU A 170 -4.64 18.66 10.47
CA GLU A 170 -5.55 17.95 11.39
C GLU A 170 -6.52 17.08 10.60
N ARG A 171 -6.76 15.84 11.03
CA ARG A 171 -7.65 14.89 10.34
C ARG A 171 -9.11 15.36 10.25
N SER A 172 -9.52 16.31 11.08
CA SER A 172 -10.82 16.99 10.93
C SER A 172 -10.96 17.71 9.58
N LEU A 173 -9.83 18.04 8.95
CA LEU A 173 -9.67 18.82 7.73
C LEU A 173 -10.25 20.26 7.83
N ARG A 174 -10.47 20.77 9.04
CA ARG A 174 -11.05 22.12 9.26
C ARG A 174 -10.00 23.21 9.47
N SER A 175 -8.88 22.87 10.11
CA SER A 175 -7.83 23.82 10.53
C SER A 175 -6.79 24.02 9.44
N GLU A 176 -6.36 25.25 9.15
CA GLU A 176 -5.40 25.54 8.09
C GLU A 176 -4.13 24.67 8.16
N PRO A 177 -3.65 24.08 7.04
CA PRO A 177 -2.43 23.29 7.03
C PRO A 177 -1.24 24.13 7.48
N ARG A 178 -0.40 23.55 8.33
CA ARG A 178 0.89 24.13 8.66
C ARG A 178 1.95 23.59 7.72
N ILE A 179 2.57 24.48 6.95
CA ILE A 179 3.69 24.13 6.08
C ILE A 179 5.01 24.29 6.84
N VAL A 180 5.86 23.27 6.76
CA VAL A 180 7.21 23.24 7.32
C VAL A 180 8.20 23.02 6.19
N GLU A 181 9.23 23.85 6.12
CA GLU A 181 10.29 23.76 5.12
C GLU A 181 11.63 23.56 5.82
N LEU A 182 12.38 22.54 5.40
CA LEU A 182 13.66 22.15 5.99
C LEU A 182 14.74 22.14 4.90
N PRO A 183 15.87 22.85 5.09
CA PRO A 183 16.98 22.81 4.15
C PRO A 183 17.67 21.45 4.18
N GLY A 184 17.73 20.78 3.03
CA GLY A 184 18.28 19.44 2.88
C GLY A 184 17.23 18.42 2.42
N ILE A 185 17.62 17.13 2.47
CA ILE A 185 16.79 16.01 2.07
C ILE A 185 16.40 15.25 3.32
N PHE A 186 15.11 15.32 3.64
CA PHE A 186 14.49 14.62 4.75
C PHE A 186 13.32 13.80 4.23
N ASP A 187 13.28 12.55 4.69
CA ASP A 187 12.13 11.67 4.56
C ASP A 187 11.36 11.62 5.88
N PHE A 188 10.10 11.21 5.77
CA PHE A 188 9.23 11.01 6.92
C PHE A 188 9.18 9.50 7.23
N ASP A 189 9.52 9.12 8.45
CA ASP A 189 9.59 7.70 8.84
C ASP A 189 8.30 7.24 9.53
N THR A 190 7.83 7.93 10.58
CA THR A 190 6.53 7.68 11.23
C THR A 190 6.09 8.88 12.10
N LEU A 191 4.88 8.84 12.67
CA LEU A 191 4.41 9.74 13.72
C LEU A 191 3.99 8.95 14.96
N SER A 192 4.74 9.07 16.06
CA SER A 192 4.14 8.98 17.39
C SER A 192 3.59 10.36 17.78
N PRO A 193 2.35 10.48 18.30
CA PRO A 193 1.81 11.75 18.79
C PRO A 193 2.70 12.44 19.84
N ASP A 194 3.49 11.65 20.58
CA ASP A 194 4.38 12.11 21.67
C ASP A 194 5.88 11.93 21.37
N GLY A 195 6.24 11.36 20.22
CA GLY A 195 7.62 11.12 19.82
C GLY A 195 8.34 9.99 20.59
N SER A 196 7.62 9.07 21.24
CA SER A 196 8.20 7.88 21.91
C SER A 196 8.34 6.67 20.99
#